data_AF-A0A9Q3E790-F1
#
_entry.id   AF-A0A9Q3E790-F1
#
_cell.length_a   1.000
_cell.length_b   1.000
_cell.length_c   1.000
_cell.angle_alpha   90.00
_cell.angle_beta   90.00
_cell.angle_gamma   90.00
#
_symmetry.space_group_name_H-M   'P 1'
#
loop_
_entity.id
_entity.type
_entity.pdbx_description
1 polymer ?
#
loop_
_entity_poly.entity_id
_entity_poly.type
_entity_poly.pdbx_seq_one_letter_code
_entity_poly.pdbx_strand_id
1 'polypeptide(L)'
;MAWKSLRWADSTSNEKKRLNLVFSLFIDWFNPHGNKLLGKQVSLGCLILTCLNLPPVLRTKPAFTLLYGILPGRNSPHIITISNSIKPFVDELLILKDGFTVNTNQEPQGRKVFVQPLPIIGDLVAIHKAVGFGSHLAKQFCGWCKSELNDLQHLKQGEKRMGVDILEQAKAWKDSKTLSVQEDLHKRTGVRWSELNQLPYWIPKMHIALGVMHNWLEGVLAEHFRNRWGFQDQTQDKKKGKNRVTEETKTSTNG
;
A
#
# COMPACT_ATOMS: atom_id res chain seq x y z
N MET A 1 -18.64 -3.15 -0.81
CA MET A 1 -17.27 -3.61 -1.11
C MET A 1 -17.00 -3.30 -2.57
N ALA A 2 -15.93 -2.60 -2.93
CA ALA A 2 -15.57 -2.33 -4.33
C ALA A 2 -15.52 -3.64 -5.17
N TRP A 3 -15.14 -4.73 -4.50
CA TRP A 3 -15.12 -6.11 -4.98
C TRP A 3 -16.47 -6.74 -5.33
N LYS A 4 -17.58 -6.25 -4.76
CA LYS A 4 -18.94 -6.78 -5.00
C LYS A 4 -19.63 -6.13 -6.20
N SER A 5 -19.19 -4.94 -6.59
CA SER A 5 -19.68 -4.23 -7.79
C SER A 5 -18.85 -4.53 -9.04
N LEU A 6 -17.73 -5.25 -8.89
CA LEU A 6 -16.91 -5.69 -10.02
C LEU A 6 -17.65 -6.82 -10.74
N ARG A 7 -18.39 -6.48 -11.80
CA ARG A 7 -18.97 -7.48 -12.69
C ARG A 7 -17.85 -8.02 -13.56
N TRP A 8 -17.50 -9.28 -13.32
CA TRP A 8 -16.72 -10.09 -14.23
C TRP A 8 -17.52 -10.21 -15.52
N ALA A 9 -16.86 -10.27 -16.68
CA ALA A 9 -17.55 -10.38 -17.96
C ALA A 9 -18.38 -11.68 -17.98
N ASP A 10 -19.67 -11.58 -17.67
CA ASP A 10 -20.64 -12.64 -17.85
C ASP A 10 -21.09 -12.57 -19.30
N SER A 11 -20.33 -13.30 -20.14
CA SER A 11 -20.65 -13.94 -21.43
C SER A 11 -21.90 -13.53 -22.23
N THR A 12 -22.33 -12.29 -22.17
CA THR A 12 -23.36 -11.74 -23.05
C THR A 12 -22.68 -11.20 -24.29
N SER A 13 -23.33 -11.33 -25.44
CA SER A 13 -22.73 -11.16 -26.78
C SER A 13 -22.04 -9.81 -27.02
N ASN A 14 -22.40 -8.75 -26.29
CA ASN A 14 -21.74 -7.44 -26.34
C ASN A 14 -20.49 -7.32 -25.45
N GLU A 15 -20.32 -8.18 -24.45
CA GLU A 15 -19.14 -8.17 -23.56
C GLU A 15 -17.91 -8.85 -24.18
N LYS A 16 -18.07 -9.66 -25.24
CA LYS A 16 -16.94 -10.29 -25.94
C LYS A 16 -15.95 -9.28 -26.52
N LYS A 17 -16.43 -8.11 -26.97
CA LYS A 17 -15.61 -7.02 -27.53
C LYS A 17 -14.88 -6.18 -26.49
N ARG A 18 -15.21 -6.34 -25.20
CA ARG A 18 -14.60 -5.60 -24.09
C ARG A 18 -13.74 -6.55 -23.25
N LEU A 19 -12.59 -6.07 -22.78
CA LEU A 19 -11.72 -6.79 -21.87
C LEU A 19 -11.41 -5.89 -20.67
N ASN A 20 -11.89 -6.25 -19.49
CA ASN A 20 -11.56 -5.55 -18.26
C ASN A 20 -10.44 -6.32 -17.57
N LEU A 21 -9.22 -5.77 -17.62
CA LEU A 21 -8.05 -6.29 -16.92
C LEU A 21 -7.92 -5.64 -15.55
N VAL A 22 -7.78 -6.50 -14.55
CA VAL A 22 -7.70 -6.14 -13.15
C VAL A 22 -6.31 -6.53 -12.65
N PHE A 23 -5.62 -5.59 -12.01
CA PHE A 23 -4.31 -5.85 -11.44
C PHE A 23 -4.29 -5.66 -9.93
N SER A 24 -3.45 -6.41 -9.23
CA SER A 24 -2.98 -6.01 -7.90
C SER A 24 -1.69 -5.22 -8.05
N LEU A 25 -1.56 -4.13 -7.29
CA LEU A 25 -0.30 -3.42 -7.13
C LEU A 25 0.36 -3.87 -5.85
N PHE A 26 1.47 -4.57 -5.95
CA PHE A 26 2.35 -4.84 -4.84
C PHE A 26 3.36 -3.70 -4.67
N ILE A 27 3.49 -3.20 -3.45
CA ILE A 27 4.49 -2.20 -3.07
C ILE A 27 5.17 -2.61 -1.76
N ASP A 28 6.50 -2.72 -1.81
CA ASP A 28 7.29 -3.07 -0.64
C ASP A 28 8.74 -2.60 -0.80
N TRP A 29 9.44 -2.48 0.32
CA TRP A 29 10.85 -2.10 0.40
C TRP A 29 11.67 -3.19 1.07
N PHE A 30 12.68 -3.68 0.36
CA PHE A 30 13.58 -4.72 0.86
C PHE A 30 15.03 -4.29 0.75
N ASN A 31 15.92 -5.00 1.47
CA ASN A 31 17.35 -4.83 1.31
C ASN A 31 17.88 -5.75 0.20
N PRO A 32 18.32 -5.22 -0.96
CA PRO A 32 18.79 -6.04 -2.07
C PRO A 32 20.09 -6.80 -1.73
N HIS A 33 20.82 -6.40 -0.69
CA HIS A 33 22.02 -7.09 -0.22
C HIS A 33 21.73 -8.16 0.85
N GLY A 34 20.45 -8.35 1.20
CA GLY A 34 20.01 -9.24 2.26
C GLY A 34 20.20 -8.67 3.67
N ASN A 35 19.42 -9.18 4.61
CA ASN A 35 19.43 -8.73 6.01
C ASN A 35 20.57 -9.39 6.80
N LYS A 36 21.82 -8.99 6.53
CA LYS A 36 22.99 -9.41 7.32
C LYS A 36 23.28 -8.41 8.43
N LEU A 37 23.62 -8.89 9.63
CA LEU A 37 23.88 -8.08 10.84
C LEU A 37 25.00 -7.04 10.69
N LEU A 38 25.92 -7.23 9.74
CA LEU A 38 27.04 -6.32 9.41
C LEU A 38 27.00 -5.85 7.94
N GLY A 39 25.91 -6.15 7.22
CA GLY A 39 25.75 -5.78 5.81
C GLY A 39 25.33 -4.32 5.65
N LYS A 40 25.64 -3.72 4.48
CA LYS A 40 25.09 -2.42 4.11
C LYS A 40 23.56 -2.50 4.12
N GLN A 41 22.92 -1.61 4.89
CA GLN A 41 21.48 -1.42 4.83
C GLN A 41 21.18 -0.43 3.71
N VAL A 42 20.63 -0.96 2.63
CA VAL A 42 20.04 -0.18 1.55
C VAL A 42 18.59 -0.62 1.46
N SER A 43 17.69 0.30 1.16
CA SER A 43 16.29 -0.01 0.89
C SER A 43 16.04 0.10 -0.62
N LEU A 44 15.30 -0.82 -1.19
CA LEU A 44 14.90 -0.76 -2.60
C LEU A 44 13.42 -1.06 -2.65
N GLY A 45 12.65 -0.12 -3.15
CA GLY A 45 11.22 -0.32 -3.32
C GLY A 45 10.94 -0.97 -4.67
N CYS A 46 9.93 -1.82 -4.73
CA CYS A 46 9.43 -2.35 -6.00
C CYS A 46 7.93 -2.10 -6.14
N LEU A 47 7.52 -1.69 -7.34
CA LEU A 47 6.13 -1.64 -7.79
C LEU A 47 5.92 -2.81 -8.73
N ILE A 48 5.08 -3.76 -8.32
CA ILE A 48 4.86 -4.99 -9.07
C ILE A 48 3.36 -5.14 -9.35
N LEU A 49 3.00 -5.35 -10.61
CA LEU A 49 1.63 -5.59 -11.04
C LEU A 49 1.41 -7.07 -11.30
N THR A 50 0.31 -7.62 -10.79
CA THR A 50 -0.11 -8.99 -11.06
C THR A 50 -1.53 -9.00 -11.61
N CYS A 51 -1.74 -9.63 -12.76
CA CYS A 51 -3.05 -9.71 -13.40
C CYS A 51 -3.96 -10.68 -12.63
N LEU A 52 -5.01 -10.16 -12.02
CA LEU A 52 -5.97 -10.94 -11.23
C LEU A 52 -6.96 -11.72 -12.11
N ASN A 53 -7.03 -11.45 -13.41
CA ASN A 53 -7.83 -12.25 -14.35
C ASN A 53 -7.19 -13.62 -14.63
N LEU A 54 -5.91 -13.83 -14.31
CA LEU A 54 -5.26 -15.13 -14.48
C LEU A 54 -5.71 -16.11 -13.39
N PRO A 55 -5.68 -17.43 -13.65
CA PRO A 55 -5.84 -18.45 -12.61
C PRO A 55 -4.83 -18.24 -11.46
N PRO A 56 -5.21 -18.46 -10.18
CA PRO A 56 -4.34 -18.22 -9.03
C PRO A 56 -2.95 -18.87 -9.12
N VAL A 57 -2.87 -20.09 -9.69
CA VAL A 57 -1.62 -20.84 -9.88
C VAL A 57 -0.64 -20.16 -10.85
N LEU A 58 -1.14 -19.30 -11.74
CA LEU A 58 -0.32 -18.54 -12.68
C LEU A 58 0.11 -17.18 -12.12
N ARG A 59 -0.71 -16.55 -11.26
CA ARG A 59 -0.47 -15.21 -10.73
C ARG A 59 0.87 -15.05 -10.00
N THR A 60 1.35 -16.11 -9.37
CA THR A 60 2.60 -16.10 -8.58
C THR A 60 3.84 -16.46 -9.38
N LYS A 61 3.69 -16.84 -10.66
CA LYS A 61 4.84 -17.19 -11.50
C LYS A 61 5.49 -15.89 -12.02
N PRO A 62 6.83 -15.75 -11.96
CA PRO A 62 7.52 -14.56 -12.43
C PRO A 62 7.16 -14.14 -13.87
N ALA A 63 6.87 -15.09 -14.76
CA ALA A 63 6.46 -14.81 -16.14
C ALA A 63 5.13 -14.05 -16.28
N PHE A 64 4.28 -14.06 -15.23
CA PHE A 64 2.99 -13.36 -15.21
C PHE A 64 2.97 -12.20 -14.20
N THR A 65 4.16 -11.80 -13.73
CA THR A 65 4.37 -10.71 -12.80
C THR A 65 5.09 -9.57 -13.53
N LEU A 66 4.47 -8.40 -13.57
CA LEU A 66 5.04 -7.22 -14.23
C LEU A 66 5.77 -6.36 -13.21
N LEU A 67 7.10 -6.30 -13.28
CA LEU A 67 7.87 -5.29 -12.57
C LEU A 67 7.64 -3.94 -13.25
N TYR A 68 6.81 -3.10 -12.64
CA TYR A 68 6.45 -1.79 -13.20
C TYR A 68 7.53 -0.75 -12.92
N GLY A 69 8.09 -0.75 -11.70
CA GLY A 69 9.09 0.24 -11.33
C GLY A 69 9.92 -0.17 -10.13
N ILE A 70 11.12 0.41 -10.06
CA ILE A 70 12.03 0.31 -8.93
C ILE A 70 12.10 1.69 -8.29
N LEU A 71 11.79 1.77 -7.00
CA LEU A 71 11.79 3.01 -6.23
C LEU A 71 13.12 3.13 -5.48
N PRO A 72 13.98 4.10 -5.83
CA PRO A 72 15.25 4.29 -5.15
C PRO A 72 15.03 4.84 -3.74
N GLY A 73 15.82 4.37 -2.78
CA GLY A 73 15.84 5.00 -1.46
C GLY A 73 16.85 4.35 -0.52
N ARG A 74 17.94 5.04 -0.16
CA ARG A 74 18.90 4.49 0.82
C ARG A 74 18.20 4.05 2.14
N ASN A 75 17.09 4.71 2.48
CA ASN A 75 16.16 4.38 3.57
C ASN A 75 14.72 4.30 3.03
N SER A 76 13.79 3.75 3.83
CA SER A 76 12.37 3.76 3.49
C SER A 76 11.91 5.20 3.22
N PRO A 77 11.39 5.52 2.02
CA PRO A 77 11.19 6.88 1.59
C PRO A 77 10.20 7.64 2.45
N HIS A 78 10.40 8.96 2.52
CA HIS A 78 9.44 9.87 3.10
C HIS A 78 8.14 9.85 2.27
N ILE A 79 7.01 10.14 2.91
CA ILE A 79 5.68 10.06 2.29
C ILE A 79 5.59 10.89 0.99
N ILE A 80 6.16 12.10 0.98
CA ILE A 80 6.20 12.98 -0.20
C ILE A 80 6.96 12.30 -1.35
N THR A 81 8.07 11.64 -1.04
CA THR A 81 8.87 10.91 -2.02
C THR A 81 8.06 9.76 -2.62
N ILE A 82 7.31 9.01 -1.82
CA ILE A 82 6.46 7.92 -2.31
C ILE A 82 5.38 8.48 -3.23
N SER A 83 4.64 9.51 -2.80
CA SER A 83 3.60 10.15 -3.60
C SER A 83 4.16 10.61 -4.95
N ASN A 84 5.29 11.32 -4.97
CA ASN A 84 5.92 11.76 -6.21
C ASN A 84 6.40 10.58 -7.08
N SER A 85 6.84 9.48 -6.46
CA SER A 85 7.34 8.31 -7.18
C SER A 85 6.23 7.48 -7.81
N ILE A 86 5.04 7.42 -7.19
CA ILE A 86 3.87 6.71 -7.74
C ILE A 86 3.06 7.60 -8.70
N LYS A 87 3.34 8.90 -8.78
CA LYS A 87 2.63 9.81 -9.67
C LYS A 87 2.63 9.37 -11.14
N PRO A 88 3.76 8.99 -11.77
CA PRO A 88 3.76 8.54 -13.17
C PRO A 88 2.85 7.32 -13.39
N PHE A 89 2.85 6.39 -12.44
CA PHE A 89 1.95 5.23 -12.45
C PHE A 89 0.48 5.65 -12.41
N VAL A 90 0.12 6.59 -11.54
CA VAL A 90 -1.26 7.09 -11.47
C VAL A 90 -1.65 7.84 -12.74
N ASP A 91 -0.77 8.66 -13.29
CA ASP A 91 -1.02 9.43 -14.52
C ASP A 91 -1.29 8.47 -15.71
N GLU A 92 -0.54 7.36 -15.82
CA GLU A 92 -0.81 6.31 -16.81
C GLU A 92 -2.18 5.64 -16.60
N LEU A 93 -2.54 5.31 -15.36
CA LEU A 93 -3.86 4.74 -15.05
C LEU A 93 -5.01 5.69 -15.40
N LEU A 94 -4.81 7.00 -15.24
CA LEU A 94 -5.79 8.01 -15.62
C LEU A 94 -5.98 8.05 -17.13
N ILE A 95 -4.93 7.79 -17.93
CA ILE A 95 -5.04 7.63 -19.39
C ILE A 95 -5.77 6.32 -19.72
N LEU A 96 -5.40 5.23 -19.05
CA LEU A 96 -5.97 3.89 -19.30
C LEU A 96 -7.42 3.73 -18.84
N LYS A 97 -7.94 4.65 -17.99
CA LYS A 97 -9.31 4.59 -17.46
C LYS A 97 -10.37 4.59 -18.56
N ASP A 98 -10.11 5.28 -19.67
CA ASP A 98 -11.05 5.43 -20.80
C ASP A 98 -10.96 4.25 -21.78
N GLY A 99 -10.01 3.35 -21.53
CA GLY A 99 -9.72 2.15 -22.30
C GLY A 99 -9.04 2.44 -23.64
N PHE A 100 -8.35 1.43 -24.15
CA PHE A 100 -7.61 1.48 -25.42
C PHE A 100 -7.98 0.27 -26.29
N THR A 101 -7.75 0.34 -27.59
CA THR A 101 -8.09 -0.75 -28.51
C THR A 101 -6.83 -1.53 -28.87
N VAL A 102 -6.91 -2.86 -28.78
CA VAL A 102 -5.81 -3.78 -29.16
C VAL A 102 -6.32 -4.76 -30.19
N ASN A 103 -5.60 -4.88 -31.31
CA ASN A 103 -5.88 -5.91 -32.30
C ASN A 103 -5.32 -7.25 -31.81
N THR A 104 -6.13 -8.29 -31.88
CA THR A 104 -5.70 -9.65 -31.51
C THR A 104 -6.03 -10.61 -32.63
N ASN A 105 -5.43 -11.80 -32.64
CA ASN A 105 -5.72 -12.81 -33.67
C ASN A 105 -7.21 -13.19 -33.72
N GLN A 106 -7.90 -13.20 -32.57
CA GLN A 106 -9.34 -13.50 -32.48
C GLN A 106 -10.22 -12.28 -32.73
N GLU A 107 -9.69 -11.06 -32.56
CA GLU A 107 -10.40 -9.79 -32.78
C GLU A 107 -9.53 -8.85 -33.65
N PRO A 108 -9.44 -9.09 -34.97
CA PRO A 108 -8.60 -8.28 -35.87
C PRO A 108 -9.10 -6.84 -36.01
N GLN A 109 -10.39 -6.62 -35.81
CA GLN A 109 -11.05 -5.30 -35.83
C GLN A 109 -10.83 -4.51 -34.53
N GLY A 110 -10.05 -5.06 -33.61
CA GLY A 110 -9.72 -4.43 -32.34
C GLY A 110 -10.69 -4.81 -31.22
N ARG A 111 -10.11 -5.15 -30.06
CA ARG A 111 -10.81 -5.37 -28.80
C ARG A 111 -10.56 -4.20 -27.87
N LYS A 112 -11.61 -3.65 -27.26
CA LYS A 112 -11.45 -2.54 -26.31
C LYS A 112 -11.07 -3.07 -24.93
N VAL A 113 -9.92 -2.64 -24.42
CA VAL A 113 -9.32 -3.06 -23.17
C VAL A 113 -9.39 -1.92 -22.15
N PHE A 114 -9.76 -2.25 -20.92
CA PHE A 114 -9.77 -1.35 -19.77
C PHE A 114 -8.87 -1.94 -18.69
N VAL A 115 -8.09 -1.09 -18.01
CA VAL A 115 -7.14 -1.53 -16.98
C VAL A 115 -7.47 -0.84 -15.66
N GLN A 116 -7.61 -1.62 -14.59
CA GLN A 116 -7.89 -1.10 -13.24
C GLN A 116 -7.11 -1.89 -12.19
N PRO A 117 -6.14 -1.27 -11.49
CA PRO A 117 -5.62 -1.85 -10.26
C PRO A 117 -6.65 -1.77 -9.14
N LEU A 118 -6.85 -2.89 -8.43
CA LEU A 118 -7.80 -2.99 -7.32
C LEU A 118 -7.11 -3.06 -5.97
N PRO A 119 -6.48 -4.18 -5.55
CA PRO A 119 -5.81 -4.19 -4.27
C PRO A 119 -4.41 -3.62 -4.39
N ILE A 120 -4.03 -2.80 -3.42
CA ILE A 120 -2.64 -2.61 -3.03
C ILE A 120 -2.29 -3.66 -1.98
N ILE A 121 -1.19 -4.35 -2.23
CA ILE A 121 -0.65 -5.45 -1.44
C ILE A 121 0.77 -5.08 -1.03
N GLY A 122 1.22 -5.53 0.13
CA GLY A 122 2.52 -5.20 0.68
C GLY A 122 2.54 -5.46 2.18
N ASP A 123 3.61 -5.04 2.84
CA ASP A 123 3.56 -4.86 4.29
C ASP A 123 2.63 -3.68 4.64
N LEU A 124 2.14 -3.65 5.88
CA LEU A 124 1.18 -2.62 6.28
C LEU A 124 1.77 -1.21 6.24
N VAL A 125 3.07 -1.07 6.48
CA VAL A 125 3.76 0.22 6.56
C VAL A 125 3.89 0.84 5.17
N ALA A 126 4.35 0.07 4.19
CA ALA A 126 4.44 0.42 2.78
C ALA A 126 3.07 0.75 2.21
N ILE A 127 2.05 -0.07 2.50
CA ILE A 127 0.66 0.20 2.10
C ILE A 127 0.19 1.53 2.68
N HIS A 128 0.29 1.72 4.01
CA HIS A 128 -0.19 2.93 4.66
C HIS A 128 0.48 4.18 4.08
N LYS A 129 1.79 4.12 3.83
CA LYS A 129 2.48 5.20 3.14
C LYS A 129 1.94 5.40 1.72
N ALA A 130 1.81 4.34 0.92
CA ALA A 130 1.33 4.47 -0.47
C ALA A 130 -0.07 5.07 -0.56
N VAL A 131 -0.98 4.70 0.36
CA VAL A 131 -2.39 5.10 0.33
C VAL A 131 -2.73 6.33 1.18
N GLY A 132 -1.76 6.88 1.90
CA GLY A 132 -1.92 8.09 2.70
C GLY A 132 -2.48 7.88 4.11
N PHE A 133 -2.36 6.68 4.68
CA PHE A 133 -2.66 6.44 6.10
C PHE A 133 -1.45 6.64 7.01
N GLY A 134 -1.73 6.92 8.28
CA GLY A 134 -0.73 7.02 9.35
C GLY A 134 -0.05 5.70 9.63
N SER A 135 1.15 5.77 10.22
CA SER A 135 1.87 4.57 10.65
C SER A 135 1.14 3.86 11.80
N HIS A 136 1.64 2.69 12.17
CA HIS A 136 1.19 1.97 13.37
C HIS A 136 1.37 2.77 14.68
N LEU A 137 2.15 3.85 14.68
CA LEU A 137 2.36 4.75 15.82
C LEU A 137 1.49 6.02 15.76
N ALA A 138 0.69 6.19 14.71
CA ALA A 138 -0.21 7.34 14.61
C ALA A 138 -1.31 7.23 15.66
N LYS A 139 -1.79 8.38 16.15
CA LYS A 139 -2.94 8.46 17.07
C LYS A 139 -4.09 7.60 16.56
N GLN A 140 -4.52 7.81 15.31
CA GLN A 140 -5.43 6.92 14.61
C GLN A 140 -4.66 6.08 13.58
N PHE A 141 -4.24 4.88 13.97
CA PHE A 141 -3.37 4.01 13.18
C PHE A 141 -4.12 3.16 12.15
N CYS A 142 -5.42 2.91 12.33
CA CYS A 142 -6.17 1.98 11.51
C CYS A 142 -6.76 2.63 10.25
N GLY A 143 -6.54 2.02 9.08
CA GLY A 143 -7.13 2.46 7.81
C GLY A 143 -8.63 2.17 7.67
N TRP A 144 -9.21 1.30 8.50
CA TRP A 144 -10.62 0.90 8.42
C TRP A 144 -11.52 1.52 9.48
N CYS A 145 -10.98 1.88 10.65
CA CYS A 145 -11.73 2.44 11.77
C CYS A 145 -10.95 3.54 12.48
N LYS A 146 -11.63 4.29 13.36
CA LYS A 146 -11.08 5.41 14.12
C LYS A 146 -10.53 4.96 15.49
N SER A 147 -10.00 3.74 15.60
CA SER A 147 -9.32 3.29 16.83
C SER A 147 -8.10 4.14 17.13
N GLU A 148 -7.93 4.50 18.41
CA GLU A 148 -6.76 5.23 18.88
C GLU A 148 -5.68 4.28 19.43
N LEU A 149 -4.41 4.65 19.27
CA LEU A 149 -3.28 3.85 19.74
C LEU A 149 -3.34 3.62 21.27
N ASN A 150 -3.78 4.63 22.02
CA ASN A 150 -3.92 4.54 23.48
C ASN A 150 -4.99 3.54 23.92
N ASP A 151 -5.94 3.22 23.03
CA ASP A 151 -7.02 2.27 23.28
C ASP A 151 -6.71 0.86 22.77
N LEU A 152 -5.51 0.64 22.19
CA LEU A 152 -5.16 -0.62 21.54
C LEU A 152 -5.28 -1.83 22.49
N GLN A 153 -4.95 -1.64 23.78
CA GLN A 153 -5.05 -2.66 24.81
C GLN A 153 -6.46 -3.21 25.01
N HIS A 154 -7.49 -2.43 24.66
CA HIS A 154 -8.88 -2.85 24.80
C HIS A 154 -9.31 -3.81 23.69
N LEU A 155 -8.51 -3.95 22.61
CA LEU A 155 -8.78 -4.81 21.46
C LEU A 155 -10.19 -4.61 20.87
N LYS A 156 -10.70 -3.37 20.96
CA LYS A 156 -12.01 -2.98 20.42
C LYS A 156 -11.84 -2.21 19.12
N GLN A 157 -12.66 -2.57 18.15
CA GLN A 157 -12.74 -1.80 16.91
C GLN A 157 -13.45 -0.48 17.18
N GLY A 158 -12.85 0.63 16.76
CA GLY A 158 -13.49 1.95 16.80
C GLY A 158 -14.57 2.12 15.73
N GLU A 159 -15.11 3.32 15.66
CA GLU A 159 -16.08 3.68 14.63
C GLU A 159 -15.51 3.46 13.22
N LYS A 160 -16.30 2.89 12.30
CA LYS A 160 -15.84 2.63 10.92
C LYS A 160 -15.62 3.97 10.21
N ARG A 161 -14.49 4.11 9.52
CA ARG A 161 -14.24 5.27 8.65
C ARG A 161 -15.17 5.22 7.44
N MET A 162 -15.78 6.32 7.01
CA MET A 162 -16.46 6.36 5.71
C MET A 162 -15.48 6.67 4.57
N GLY A 163 -15.80 6.23 3.35
CA GLY A 163 -14.93 6.48 2.20
C GLY A 163 -14.83 7.96 1.85
N VAL A 164 -15.97 8.65 1.92
CA VAL A 164 -16.09 10.10 1.72
C VAL A 164 -15.23 10.87 2.73
N ASP A 165 -15.36 10.58 4.03
CA ASP A 165 -14.55 11.23 5.07
C ASP A 165 -13.04 11.11 4.82
N ILE A 166 -12.58 9.92 4.38
CA ILE A 166 -11.16 9.70 4.10
C ILE A 166 -10.69 10.60 2.96
N LEU A 167 -11.47 10.68 1.88
CA LEU A 167 -11.12 11.50 0.72
C LEU A 167 -11.18 13.00 1.04
N GLU A 168 -12.17 13.44 1.81
CA GLU A 168 -12.27 14.82 2.28
C GLU A 168 -11.10 15.20 3.20
N GLN A 169 -10.73 14.33 4.15
CA GLN A 169 -9.58 14.54 5.03
C GLN A 169 -8.26 14.59 4.23
N ALA A 170 -8.09 13.70 3.26
CA ALA A 170 -6.93 13.68 2.39
C ALA A 170 -6.84 14.96 1.52
N LYS A 171 -7.99 15.42 1.00
CA LYS A 171 -8.07 16.66 0.22
C LYS A 171 -7.78 17.89 1.09
N ALA A 172 -8.37 17.98 2.28
CA ALA A 172 -8.08 19.06 3.23
C ALA A 172 -6.60 19.11 3.60
N TRP A 173 -5.94 17.95 3.74
CA TRP A 173 -4.50 17.87 3.92
C TRP A 173 -3.74 18.43 2.70
N LYS A 174 -4.11 18.02 1.47
CA LYS A 174 -3.49 18.48 0.23
C LYS A 174 -3.60 20.00 0.04
N ASP A 175 -4.79 20.54 0.28
CA ASP A 175 -5.15 21.93 -0.02
C ASP A 175 -4.69 22.90 1.08
N SER A 176 -4.13 22.40 2.18
CA SER A 176 -3.64 23.22 3.27
C SER A 176 -2.36 23.98 2.90
N LYS A 177 -2.23 25.20 3.43
CA LYS A 177 -1.19 26.17 3.00
C LYS A 177 0.18 25.97 3.65
N THR A 178 0.27 25.24 4.76
CA THR A 178 1.50 25.12 5.55
C THR A 178 1.74 23.68 5.99
N LEU A 179 3.02 23.31 6.13
CA LEU A 179 3.43 22.00 6.64
C LEU A 179 2.93 21.75 8.06
N SER A 180 2.88 22.80 8.90
CA SER A 180 2.33 22.70 10.26
C SER A 180 0.85 22.29 10.26
N VAL A 181 0.02 22.89 9.40
CA VAL A 181 -1.40 22.52 9.28
C VAL A 181 -1.55 21.09 8.74
N GLN A 182 -0.70 20.69 7.78
CA GLN A 182 -0.65 19.32 7.26
C GLN A 182 -0.34 18.31 8.38
N GLU A 183 0.65 18.61 9.22
CA GLU A 183 1.02 17.75 10.34
C GLU A 183 -0.11 17.63 11.36
N ASP A 184 -0.78 18.73 11.69
CA ASP A 184 -1.88 18.73 12.65
C ASP A 184 -3.12 18.00 12.12
N LEU A 185 -3.45 18.15 10.84
CA LEU A 185 -4.48 17.36 10.17
C LEU A 185 -4.15 15.87 10.23
N HIS A 186 -2.89 15.51 9.94
CA HIS A 186 -2.45 14.13 9.98
C HIS A 186 -2.49 13.55 11.40
N LYS A 187 -1.98 14.27 12.40
CA LYS A 187 -1.99 13.83 13.81
C LYS A 187 -3.41 13.57 14.30
N ARG A 188 -4.38 14.39 13.89
CA ARG A 188 -5.79 14.24 14.29
C ARG A 188 -6.49 13.09 13.58
N THR A 189 -6.29 12.94 12.28
CA THR A 189 -7.12 12.05 11.43
C THR A 189 -6.43 10.75 11.05
N GLY A 190 -5.10 10.70 11.11
CA GLY A 190 -4.30 9.60 10.55
C GLY A 190 -4.34 9.55 9.02
N VAL A 191 -4.78 10.60 8.33
CA VAL A 191 -4.94 10.63 6.86
C VAL A 191 -4.08 11.74 6.24
N ARG A 192 -3.58 11.49 5.03
CA ARG A 192 -2.86 12.44 4.16
C ARG A 192 -3.25 12.21 2.70
N TRP A 193 -2.82 13.11 1.83
CA TRP A 193 -2.96 12.91 0.39
C TRP A 193 -2.05 11.80 -0.14
N SER A 194 -2.61 10.97 -1.01
CA SER A 194 -1.90 10.04 -1.89
C SER A 194 -2.29 10.36 -3.33
N GLU A 195 -1.35 10.23 -4.27
CA GLU A 195 -1.65 10.41 -5.69
C GLU A 195 -2.73 9.46 -6.19
N LEU A 196 -2.87 8.28 -5.57
CA LEU A 196 -3.94 7.32 -5.89
C LEU A 196 -5.35 7.90 -5.71
N ASN A 197 -5.51 8.92 -4.87
CA ASN A 197 -6.79 9.60 -4.66
C ASN A 197 -7.28 10.38 -5.89
N GLN A 198 -6.46 10.51 -6.94
CA GLN A 198 -6.89 11.07 -8.24
C GLN A 198 -7.74 10.09 -9.05
N LEU A 199 -7.64 8.79 -8.78
CA LEU A 199 -8.38 7.77 -9.51
C LEU A 199 -9.87 7.84 -9.13
N PRO A 200 -10.81 8.02 -10.08
CA PRO A 200 -12.23 8.25 -9.77
C PRO A 200 -12.94 7.12 -9.01
N TYR A 201 -12.44 5.89 -9.14
CA TYR A 201 -12.99 4.71 -8.48
C TYR A 201 -12.31 4.40 -7.12
N TRP A 202 -11.28 5.16 -6.76
CA TRP A 202 -10.42 4.83 -5.64
C TRP A 202 -11.01 5.24 -4.30
N ILE A 203 -11.06 4.26 -3.39
CA ILE A 203 -11.41 4.48 -1.98
C ILE A 203 -10.36 3.73 -1.16
N PRO A 204 -9.42 4.40 -0.48
CA PRO A 204 -8.25 3.76 0.14
C PRO A 204 -8.57 2.50 0.96
N LYS A 205 -9.49 2.61 1.92
CA LYS A 205 -9.89 1.47 2.80
C LYS A 205 -10.49 0.26 2.07
N MET A 206 -10.98 0.45 0.83
CA MET A 206 -11.62 -0.62 0.05
C MET A 206 -10.63 -1.34 -0.86
N HIS A 207 -9.46 -0.74 -1.08
CA HIS A 207 -8.45 -1.14 -2.06
C HIS A 207 -7.16 -1.58 -1.37
N ILE A 208 -7.18 -1.85 -0.07
CA ILE A 208 -6.05 -2.42 0.68
C ILE A 208 -6.32 -3.88 0.96
N ALA A 209 -5.34 -4.74 0.67
CA ALA A 209 -5.36 -6.14 1.08
C ALA A 209 -4.25 -6.40 2.10
N LEU A 210 -4.61 -6.95 3.26
CA LEU A 210 -3.65 -7.41 4.24
C LEU A 210 -3.00 -8.71 3.76
N GLY A 211 -1.67 -8.72 3.60
CA GLY A 211 -0.93 -9.91 3.21
C GLY A 211 -0.88 -10.93 4.34
N VAL A 212 -1.17 -12.20 4.04
CA VAL A 212 -1.07 -13.32 5.01
C VAL A 212 0.35 -13.45 5.55
N MET A 213 1.36 -13.32 4.69
CA MET A 213 2.76 -13.44 5.09
C MET A 213 3.14 -12.36 6.13
N HIS A 214 3.05 -11.07 5.77
CA HIS A 214 3.46 -9.98 6.66
C HIS A 214 2.59 -9.82 7.91
N ASN A 215 1.28 -10.01 7.79
CA ASN A 215 0.37 -9.78 8.91
C ASN A 215 0.22 -11.00 9.82
N TRP A 216 -0.02 -12.18 9.24
CA TRP A 216 -0.29 -13.39 10.02
C TRP A 216 0.99 -14.12 10.40
N LEU A 217 1.83 -14.47 9.43
CA LEU A 217 3.03 -15.29 9.68
C LEU A 217 4.14 -14.48 10.39
N GLU A 218 4.50 -13.33 9.83
CA GLU A 218 5.58 -12.49 10.35
C GLU A 218 5.13 -11.53 11.46
N GLY A 219 3.84 -11.23 11.52
CA GLY A 219 3.24 -10.42 12.59
C GLY A 219 2.76 -11.30 13.74
N VAL A 220 1.53 -11.79 13.65
CA VAL A 220 0.84 -12.51 14.75
C VAL A 220 1.62 -13.74 15.20
N LEU A 221 1.96 -14.65 14.29
CA LEU A 221 2.59 -15.92 14.64
C LEU A 221 4.01 -15.71 15.17
N ALA A 222 4.81 -14.84 14.54
CA ALA A 222 6.16 -14.55 15.00
C ALA A 222 6.18 -13.88 16.38
N GLU A 223 5.26 -12.94 16.66
CA GLU A 223 5.12 -12.31 17.98
C GLU A 223 4.78 -13.33 19.06
N HIS A 224 3.81 -14.21 18.80
CA HIS A 224 3.44 -15.25 19.78
C HIS A 224 4.58 -16.22 20.01
N PHE A 225 5.19 -16.72 18.93
CA PHE A 225 6.26 -17.70 19.02
C PHE A 225 7.49 -17.15 19.74
N ARG A 226 7.96 -15.96 19.36
CA ARG A 226 9.20 -15.38 19.89
C ARG A 226 9.01 -14.77 21.28
N ASN A 227 7.98 -13.94 21.46
CA ASN A 227 7.84 -13.10 22.66
C ASN A 227 6.87 -13.67 23.69
N ARG A 228 5.79 -14.34 23.26
CA ARG A 228 4.79 -14.90 24.19
C ARG A 228 5.12 -16.30 24.67
N TRP A 229 5.69 -17.12 23.80
CA TRP A 229 6.11 -18.49 24.12
C TRP A 229 7.60 -18.62 24.43
N GLY A 230 8.38 -17.54 24.22
CA GLY A 230 9.77 -17.48 24.65
C GLY A 230 10.75 -18.31 23.80
N PHE A 231 10.40 -18.64 22.55
CA PHE A 231 11.31 -19.38 21.65
C PHE A 231 12.42 -18.50 21.02
N GLN A 232 12.66 -17.30 21.55
CA GLN A 232 13.70 -16.42 21.05
C GLN A 232 15.04 -16.67 21.75
N ASP A 233 16.10 -16.85 20.95
CA ASP A 233 17.46 -16.92 21.44
C ASP A 233 17.88 -15.53 22.00
N GLN A 234 18.33 -15.47 23.26
CA GLN A 234 18.56 -14.23 24.03
C GLN A 234 19.67 -13.32 23.49
N THR A 235 20.25 -13.64 22.33
CA THR A 235 21.35 -12.90 21.72
C THR A 235 20.90 -11.67 20.93
N GLN A 236 19.61 -11.53 20.57
CA GLN A 236 19.13 -10.42 19.72
C GLN A 236 18.69 -9.14 20.45
N ASP A 237 18.37 -9.19 21.75
CA ASP A 237 17.84 -8.03 22.48
C ASP A 237 18.86 -6.90 22.71
N LYS A 238 20.16 -7.21 22.73
CA LYS A 238 21.21 -6.20 22.95
C LYS A 238 21.36 -5.17 21.82
N LYS A 239 20.76 -5.37 20.64
CA LYS A 239 20.95 -4.48 19.48
C LYS A 239 19.73 -3.63 19.10
N LYS A 240 18.50 -4.03 19.42
CA LYS A 240 17.30 -3.18 19.17
C LYS A 240 17.31 -1.91 20.03
N GLY A 241 17.87 -1.98 21.25
CA GLY A 241 18.03 -0.80 22.12
C GLY A 241 19.01 0.26 21.57
N LYS A 242 20.05 -0.14 20.82
CA LYS A 242 21.04 0.82 20.29
C LYS A 242 20.53 1.61 19.07
N ASN A 243 19.72 0.99 18.20
CA ASN A 243 19.20 1.68 17.01
C ASN A 243 18.07 2.67 17.35
N ARG A 244 17.29 2.41 18.41
CA ARG A 244 16.19 3.27 18.87
C ARG A 244 16.71 4.63 19.38
N VAL A 245 17.83 4.62 20.12
CA VAL A 245 18.47 5.83 20.64
C VAL A 245 19.02 6.71 19.51
N THR A 246 19.56 6.12 18.44
CA THR A 246 20.14 6.89 17.31
C THR A 246 19.11 7.51 16.37
N GLU A 247 17.88 7.01 16.31
CA GLU A 247 16.78 7.69 15.58
C GLU A 247 16.21 8.86 16.40
N GLU A 248 16.10 8.73 17.72
CA GLU A 248 15.64 9.81 18.62
C GLU A 248 16.58 11.03 18.64
N THR A 249 17.90 10.83 18.56
CA THR A 249 18.85 11.96 18.60
C THR A 249 18.85 12.82 17.33
N LYS A 250 18.40 12.29 16.19
CA LYS A 250 18.37 13.06 14.92
C LYS A 250 17.15 13.98 14.81
N THR A 251 16.12 13.75 15.61
CA THR A 251 14.92 14.58 15.70
C THR A 251 15.08 15.80 16.62
N SER A 252 16.15 15.89 17.42
CA SER A 252 16.36 16.95 18.42
C SER A 252 17.42 17.99 18.06
N THR A 253 18.10 17.88 16.92
CA THR A 253 19.05 18.89 16.43
C THR A 253 18.70 19.30 15.01
N ASN A 254 17.76 20.23 14.90
CA ASN A 254 17.66 21.25 13.86
C ASN A 254 16.61 22.26 14.37
N GLY A 255 17.03 23.02 15.38
CA GLY A 255 16.41 24.30 15.75
C GLY A 255 17.17 25.43 15.08
#